data_AF-A0A378I6R7-F1
#
_entry.id   AF-A0A378I6R7-F1
#
_cell.length_a   1.000
_cell.length_b   1.000
_cell.length_c   1.000
_cell.angle_alpha   90.00
_cell.angle_beta   90.00
_cell.angle_gamma   90.00
#
_symmetry.space_group_name_H-M   'P 1'
#
loop_
_entity.id
_entity.type
_entity.pdbx_description
1 polymer ?
#
loop_
_entity_poly.entity_id
_entity_poly.type
_entity_poly.pdbx_seq_one_letter_code
_entity_poly.pdbx_strand_id
1 'polypeptide(L)' 'MQDTHTLLLGQAIETERKRRRLSQTRLAELSNTSINFIIQIERGKETAQIGKVINVQQILGLQLAL' A
#
# COMPACT_ATOMS: atom_id res chain seq x y z
N MET A 1 14.56 -1.01 13.28
CA MET A 1 13.41 -1.86 13.66
C MET A 1 12.33 -1.64 12.61
N GLN A 2 11.39 -2.55 12.39
CA GLN A 2 10.19 -2.26 11.60
C GLN A 2 9.06 -1.99 12.60
N ASP A 3 8.46 -0.82 12.51
CA ASP A 3 7.28 -0.43 13.27
C ASP A 3 6.14 -1.41 12.96
N THR A 4 5.49 -1.90 14.01
CA THR A 4 4.38 -2.84 13.87
C THR A 4 3.20 -2.18 13.14
N HIS A 5 3.03 -0.87 13.29
CA HIS A 5 1.95 -0.13 12.64
C HIS A 5 2.14 -0.02 11.12
N THR A 6 3.38 0.18 10.66
CA THR A 6 3.66 0.24 9.22
C THR A 6 3.48 -1.12 8.56
N LEU A 7 3.82 -2.20 9.26
CA LEU A 7 3.56 -3.56 8.80
C LEU A 7 2.05 -3.86 8.71
N LEU A 8 1.27 -3.49 9.74
CA LEU A 8 -0.19 -3.66 9.72
C LEU A 8 -0.84 -2.90 8.56
N LEU A 9 -0.41 -1.66 8.31
CA LEU A 9 -0.87 -0.87 7.16
C LEU A 9 -0.52 -1.55 5.83
N GLY A 10 0.73 -2.02 5.69
CA GLY A 10 1.19 -2.75 4.51
C GLY A 10 0.37 -4.01 4.24
N GLN A 11 0.06 -4.78 5.29
CA GLN A 11 -0.77 -5.98 5.21
C GLN A 11 -2.22 -5.68 4.85
N ALA A 12 -2.80 -4.58 5.36
CA ALA A 12 -4.14 -4.15 4.98
C ALA A 12 -4.22 -3.81 3.48
N ILE A 13 -3.20 -3.09 2.97
CA ILE A 13 -3.07 -2.77 1.54
C ILE A 13 -2.92 -4.04 0.70
N GLU A 14 -2.05 -4.97 1.11
CA GLU A 14 -1.85 -6.24 0.40
C GLU A 14 -3.14 -7.07 0.37
N THR A 15 -3.84 -7.15 1.50
CA THR A 15 -5.08 -7.91 1.65
C THR A 15 -6.15 -7.39 0.72
N GLU A 16 -6.38 -6.09 0.69
CA GLU A 16 -7.38 -5.48 -0.17
C GLU A 16 -6.99 -5.58 -1.66
N ARG A 17 -5.71 -5.40 -1.98
CA ARG A 17 -5.21 -5.61 -3.35
C ARG A 17 -5.51 -7.02 -3.84
N LYS A 18 -5.21 -8.04 -3.02
CA LYS A 18 -5.50 -9.45 -3.32
C LYS A 18 -7.00 -9.72 -3.42
N ARG A 19 -7.82 -9.15 -2.53
CA ARG A 19 -9.30 -9.24 -2.58
C ARG A 19 -9.85 -8.74 -3.92
N ARG A 20 -9.25 -7.67 -4.46
CA ARG A 20 -9.59 -7.10 -5.78
C ARG A 20 -8.91 -7.80 -6.96
N ARG A 21 -8.13 -8.86 -6.73
CA ARG A 21 -7.37 -9.61 -7.76
C ARG A 21 -6.39 -8.75 -8.55
N LEU A 22 -5.82 -7.73 -7.93
CA LEU A 22 -4.82 -6.86 -8.56
C LEU A 22 -3.40 -7.41 -8.30
N SER A 23 -2.56 -7.40 -9.33
CA SER A 23 -1.12 -7.59 -9.15
C SER A 23 -0.49 -6.32 -8.56
N GLN A 24 0.71 -6.44 -7.98
CA GLN A 24 1.48 -5.28 -7.52
C GLN A 24 1.77 -4.31 -8.67
N THR A 25 2.11 -4.84 -9.85
CA THR A 25 2.30 -4.05 -11.08
C THR A 25 1.03 -3.26 -11.42
N ARG A 26 -0.14 -3.90 -11.40
CA ARG A 26 -1.40 -3.23 -11.73
C ARG A 26 -1.75 -2.15 -10.73
N LEU A 27 -1.53 -2.39 -9.43
CA LEU A 27 -1.74 -1.35 -8.42
C LEU A 27 -0.77 -0.19 -8.58
N ALA A 28 0.49 -0.46 -8.94
CA ALA A 28 1.48 0.57 -9.20
C ALA A 28 1.06 1.47 -10.38
N GLU A 29 0.60 0.88 -11.49
CA GLU A 29 0.06 1.61 -12.64
C GLU A 29 -1.13 2.50 -12.25
N LEU A 30 -2.13 1.93 -11.56
CA LEU A 30 -3.35 2.66 -11.18
C LEU A 30 -3.08 3.80 -10.18
N SER A 31 -2.04 3.67 -9.36
CA SER A 31 -1.65 4.69 -8.38
C SER A 31 -0.58 5.66 -8.87
N ASN A 32 -0.14 5.52 -10.14
CA ASN A 32 0.97 6.28 -10.71
C ASN A 32 2.25 6.21 -9.84
N THR A 33 2.59 5.00 -9.38
CA THR A 33 3.78 4.72 -8.58
C THR A 33 4.62 3.59 -9.20
N SER A 34 5.80 3.33 -8.64
CA SER A 34 6.63 2.20 -9.06
C SER A 34 6.21 0.91 -8.37
N ILE A 35 6.39 -0.23 -9.03
CA ILE A 35 6.19 -1.55 -8.39
C ILE A 35 7.02 -1.71 -7.11
N ASN A 36 8.24 -1.17 -7.09
CA ASN A 36 9.10 -1.17 -5.91
C ASN A 36 8.49 -0.41 -4.74
N PHE A 37 7.74 0.67 -5.01
CA PHE A 37 7.03 1.39 -3.96
C PHE A 37 5.91 0.53 -3.35
N ILE A 38 5.12 -0.16 -4.18
CA ILE A 38 4.09 -1.10 -3.70
C ILE A 38 4.71 -2.23 -2.86
N ILE A 39 5.78 -2.85 -3.35
CA ILE A 39 6.50 -3.90 -2.60
C ILE A 39 7.01 -3.38 -1.24
N GLN A 40 7.56 -2.17 -1.21
CA GLN A 40 8.07 -1.57 0.02
C GLN A 40 6.96 -1.26 1.02
N ILE A 41 5.81 -0.76 0.56
CA ILE A 41 4.65 -0.51 1.43
C ILE A 41 4.14 -1.82 2.02
N GLU A 42 3.93 -2.85 1.20
CA GLU A 42 3.41 -4.14 1.67
C GLU A 42 4.37 -4.83 2.66
N ARG A 43 5.67 -4.50 2.59
CA ARG A 43 6.69 -4.93 3.56
C ARG A 43 6.84 -4.00 4.76
N GLY A 44 5.96 -3.01 4.92
CA GLY A 44 5.94 -2.10 6.07
C GLY A 44 7.09 -1.11 6.11
N LYS A 45 7.61 -0.65 4.96
CA LYS A 45 8.68 0.36 4.93
C LYS A 45 8.26 1.63 5.66
N GLU A 46 8.90 1.89 6.79
CA GLU A 46 8.63 3.06 7.64
C GLU A 46 8.81 4.39 6.91
N THR A 47 9.75 4.46 5.96
CA THR A 47 10.07 5.66 5.19
C THR A 47 9.26 5.77 3.89
N ALA A 48 8.20 4.98 3.72
CA ALA A 48 7.28 5.16 2.60
C ALA A 48 6.58 6.52 2.72
N GLN A 49 6.62 7.32 1.64
CA GLN A 49 6.03 8.66 1.65
C GLN A 49 4.52 8.59 1.85
N ILE A 50 4.03 9.11 2.98
CA ILE A 50 2.63 9.00 3.41
C ILE A 50 1.62 9.44 2.34
N GLY A 51 1.89 10.53 1.62
CA GLY A 51 1.00 10.99 0.55
C GLY A 51 0.78 9.97 -0.56
N LYS A 52 1.84 9.23 -0.94
CA LYS A 52 1.73 8.16 -1.94
C LYS A 52 1.02 6.92 -1.39
N VAL A 53 1.20 6.62 -0.10
CA VAL A 53 0.48 5.52 0.56
C VAL A 53 -1.03 5.80 0.57
N ILE A 54 -1.42 7.04 0.89
CA ILE A 54 -2.83 7.47 0.86
C ILE A 54 -3.40 7.34 -0.57
N ASN A 55 -2.67 7.75 -1.61
CA ASN A 55 -3.12 7.59 -2.99
C ASN A 55 -3.35 6.10 -3.35
N VAL A 56 -2.41 5.22 -2.98
CA VAL A 56 -2.56 3.76 -3.18
C VAL A 56 -3.80 3.24 -2.45
N GLN A 57 -4.00 3.67 -1.21
CA GLN A 57 -5.14 3.30 -0.40
C GLN A 57 -6.48 3.72 -1.05
N GLN A 58 -6.56 4.93 -1.60
CA GLN A 58 -7.75 5.43 -2.30
C GLN A 58 -8.10 4.62 -3.55
N ILE A 59 -7.11 4.20 -4.34
CA ILE A 59 -7.33 3.29 -5.49
C ILE A 59 -7.93 1.96 -5.04
N LEU A 60 -7.53 1.48 -3.86
CA LEU A 60 -8.08 0.29 -3.22
C LEU A 60 -9.39 0.57 -2.46
N GLY A 61 -9.97 1.77 -2.53
CA GLY A 61 -11.20 2.14 -1.84
C GLY A 61 -11.14 2.02 -0.32
N LEU A 62 -9.94 2.03 0.25
CA LEU A 62 -9.70 2.00 1.69
C LEU A 62 -9.71 3.43 2.25
N GLN A 63 -10.16 3.60 3.48
CA GLN A 63 -10.24 4.90 4.14
C GLN A 63 -9.44 4.88 5.44
N LEU A 64 -8.78 6.00 5.73
CA LEU A 64 -8.16 6.21 7.04
C LEU A 64 -9.28 6.60 8.01
N ALA A 65 -9.38 5.91 9.13
CA ALA A 65 -10.33 6.18 10.20
C ALA A 65 -9.58 6.48 11.51
N LEU A 66 -10.16 7.36 12.33
CA LEU A 66 -9.65 7.75 13.65
C LEU A 66 -10.48 7.11 14.76
#